data_AF-A0A645AS69-F1
#
_entry.id   AF-A0A645AS69-F1
#
_cell.length_a   1.000
_cell.length_b   1.000
_cell.length_c   1.000
_cell.angle_alpha   90.00
_cell.angle_beta   90.00
_cell.angle_gamma   90.00
#
_symmetry.space_group_name_H-M   'P 1'
#
loop_
_entity.id
_entity.type
_entity.pdbx_description
1 polymer ?
#
loop_
_entity_poly.entity_id
_entity_poly.type
_entity_poly.pdbx_seq_one_letter_code
_entity_poly.pdbx_strand_id
1 'polypeptide(L)' 'MLIIKMALTEITQFDNIPVKASMNEYIELSKEFGTPKSNSFVNGILDKIIVELKAEGQINKSGRGLA' A
#
# COMPACT_ATOMS: atom_id res chain seq x y z
N MET A 1 6.08 -11.31 3.82
CA MET A 1 6.95 -10.18 3.36
C MET A 1 6.76 -9.82 1.88
N LEU A 2 6.48 -10.76 0.97
CA LEU A 2 6.32 -10.45 -0.46
C LEU A 2 5.20 -9.42 -0.73
N ILE A 3 4.03 -9.58 -0.09
CA ILE A 3 2.88 -8.67 -0.22
C ILE A 3 3.26 -7.22 0.10
N ILE A 4 3.99 -6.97 1.19
CA ILE A 4 4.41 -5.63 1.59
C ILE A 4 5.35 -5.03 0.54
N LYS A 5 6.29 -5.82 0.00
CA LYS A 5 7.21 -5.35 -1.05
C LYS A 5 6.44 -4.95 -2.32
N MET A 6 5.48 -5.77 -2.75
CA MET A 6 4.64 -5.45 -3.91
C MET A 6 3.82 -4.18 -3.69
N ALA A 7 3.21 -4.04 -2.51
CA ALA A 7 2.48 -2.84 -2.13
C ALA A 7 3.35 -1.57 -2.19
N LEU A 8 4.57 -1.63 -1.65
CA LEU A 8 5.51 -0.50 -1.68
C LEU A 8 5.93 -0.17 -3.11
N THR A 9 6.22 -1.17 -3.93
CA THR A 9 6.57 -0.95 -5.34
C THR A 9 5.43 -0.24 -6.08
N GLU A 10 4.19 -0.69 -5.95
CA GLU A 10 3.06 -0.05 -6.62
C GLU A 10 2.79 1.37 -6.09
N ILE A 11 2.89 1.55 -4.77
CA ILE A 11 2.67 2.85 -4.12
C ILE A 11 3.73 3.87 -4.56
N THR A 12 5.00 3.47 -4.70
CA THR A 12 6.10 4.40 -4.97
C THR A 12 6.45 4.55 -6.44
N GLN A 13 6.21 3.53 -7.26
CA GLN A 13 6.63 3.53 -8.66
C GLN A 13 5.48 3.82 -9.63
N PHE A 14 4.22 3.55 -9.23
CA PHE A 14 3.08 3.60 -10.16
C PHE A 14 2.19 4.80 -9.84
N ASP A 15 2.40 5.90 -10.55
CA ASP A 15 1.78 7.18 -10.22
C ASP A 15 0.26 7.22 -10.49
N ASN A 16 -0.21 6.36 -11.40
CA ASN A 16 -1.60 6.30 -11.85
C ASN A 16 -2.54 5.45 -10.98
N ILE A 17 -2.03 4.81 -9.91
CA ILE A 17 -2.83 3.98 -9.01
C ILE A 17 -2.98 4.68 -7.65
N PRO A 18 -4.22 4.94 -7.19
CA PRO A 18 -4.46 5.53 -5.88
C PRO A 18 -3.89 4.68 -4.74
N VAL A 19 -3.18 5.31 -3.79
CA VAL A 19 -2.64 4.63 -2.60
C VAL A 19 -3.71 3.82 -1.86
N LYS A 20 -4.93 4.37 -1.76
CA LYS A 20 -6.05 3.70 -1.09
C LYS A 20 -6.51 2.44 -1.82
N ALA A 21 -6.45 2.44 -3.16
CA ALA A 21 -6.81 1.26 -3.95
C ALA A 21 -5.76 0.15 -3.73
N SER A 22 -4.47 0.48 -3.86
CA SER A 22 -3.38 -0.45 -3.56
C SER A 22 -3.51 -1.03 -2.15
N MET A 23 -3.69 -0.18 -1.13
CA MET A 23 -3.90 -0.59 0.25
C MET A 23 -4.99 -1.67 0.40
N ASN A 24 -6.18 -1.40 -0.14
CA ASN A 24 -7.31 -2.32 -0.04
C ASN A 24 -7.00 -3.68 -0.67
N GLU A 25 -6.42 -3.70 -1.87
CA GLU A 25 -6.07 -4.93 -2.58
C GLU A 25 -5.02 -5.75 -1.82
N TYR A 26 -3.94 -5.12 -1.35
CA TYR A 26 -2.88 -5.84 -0.64
C TYR A 26 -3.31 -6.33 0.76
N ILE A 27 -4.28 -5.67 1.40
CA ILE A 27 -4.90 -6.15 2.63
C ILE A 27 -5.76 -7.39 2.35
N GLU A 28 -6.57 -7.40 1.28
CA GLU A 28 -7.35 -8.59 0.91
C GLU A 28 -6.45 -9.76 0.49
N LEU A 29 -5.45 -9.51 -0.35
CA LEU A 29 -4.40 -10.50 -0.69
C LEU A 29 -3.76 -11.09 0.58
N SER A 30 -3.53 -10.29 1.62
CA SER A 30 -2.95 -10.79 2.87
C SER A 30 -3.89 -11.71 3.66
N LYS A 31 -5.20 -11.63 3.45
CA LYS A 31 -6.18 -12.56 4.02
C LYS A 31 -6.19 -13.88 3.25
N GLU A 32 -6.11 -13.82 1.93
CA GLU A 32 -6.13 -15.01 1.07
C GLU A 32 -4.85 -15.85 1.18
N PHE A 33 -3.68 -15.21 1.23
CA PHE A 33 -2.38 -15.89 1.19
C PHE A 33 -1.66 -15.92 2.54
N GLY A 34 -2.27 -15.36 3.60
CA GLY A 34 -1.67 -15.24 4.92
C GLY A 34 -2.32 -16.11 5.99
N THR A 35 -2.01 -15.78 7.24
CA THR A 35 -2.71 -16.33 8.42
C THR A 35 -3.86 -15.40 8.81
N PRO A 36 -4.82 -15.82 9.66
CA PRO A 36 -5.89 -14.94 10.12
C PRO A 36 -5.43 -13.63 10.78
N LYS A 37 -4.19 -13.59 11.32
CA LYS A 37 -3.58 -12.38 11.90
C LYS A 37 -2.84 -11.50 10.88
N SER A 38 -2.67 -11.95 9.64
CA SER A 38 -1.86 -11.26 8.64
C SER A 38 -2.47 -9.94 8.16
N ASN A 39 -3.80 -9.79 8.20
CA ASN A 39 -4.49 -8.57 7.75
C ASN A 39 -4.14 -7.32 8.59
N SER A 40 -4.22 -7.44 9.92
CA SER A 40 -3.98 -6.36 10.87
C SER A 40 -2.50 -6.02 10.93
N PHE A 41 -1.64 -7.03 10.79
CA PHE A 41 -0.20 -6.84 10.67
C PHE A 41 0.18 -6.09 9.38
N VAL A 42 -0.33 -6.50 8.22
CA VAL A 42 -0.06 -5.83 6.93
C VAL A 42 -0.61 -4.41 6.94
N ASN A 43 -1.87 -4.22 7.39
CA ASN A 43 -2.46 -2.89 7.50
C ASN A 43 -1.63 -1.97 8.39
N GLY A 44 -1.28 -2.42 9.61
CA GLY A 44 -0.51 -1.61 10.56
C GLY A 44 0.89 -1.25 10.08
N ILE A 45 1.56 -2.12 9.30
CA ILE A 45 2.85 -1.80 8.70
C ILE A 45 2.70 -0.83 7.54
N LEU A 46 1.78 -1.09 6.61
CA LEU A 46 1.60 -0.24 5.43
C LEU A 46 1.16 1.18 5.83
N ASP A 47 0.28 1.32 6.82
CA ASP A 47 -0.14 2.63 7.34
C ASP A 47 1.05 3.47 7.80
N LYS A 48 1.96 2.88 8.60
CA LYS A 48 3.16 3.59 9.09
C LYS A 48 4.08 4.00 7.94
N ILE A 49 4.38 3.07 7.03
CA ILE A 49 5.31 3.33 5.93
C ILE A 49 4.74 4.38 4.98
N ILE A 50 3.43 4.35 4.68
CA ILE A 50 2.81 5.34 3.80
C ILE A 50 2.88 6.75 4.40
N VAL A 51 2.71 6.89 5.72
CA VAL A 51 2.85 8.19 6.40
C VAL A 51 4.28 8.71 6.24
N GLU A 52 5.29 7.86 6.45
CA GLU A 52 6.71 8.22 6.26
C GLU A 52 7.00 8.60 4.80
N LEU A 53 6.62 7.76 3.84
CA LEU A 53 6.83 8.01 2.41
C LEU A 53 6.16 9.30 1.92
N LYS A 54 4.98 9.64 2.45
CA LYS A 54 4.31 10.92 2.15
C LYS A 54 5.09 12.10 2.74
N ALA A 55 5.58 11.98 3.97
CA ALA A 55 6.38 13.02 4.61
C ALA A 55 7.71 13.27 3.87
N GLU A 56 8.29 12.22 3.29
CA GLU A 56 9.51 12.28 2.47
C GLU A 56 9.27 12.73 1.01
N GLY A 57 8.01 12.95 0.60
CA GLY A 57 7.68 13.33 -0.78
C GLY A 57 7.93 12.22 -1.81
N GLN A 58 7.98 10.95 -1.38
CA GLN A 58 8.28 9.80 -2.24
C GLN A 58 7.03 9.20 -2.92
N ILE A 59 5.84 9.69 -2.58
CA ILE A 59 4.58 9.27 -3.19
C ILE A 59 4.08 10.38 -4.09
N ASN A 60 4.22 10.18 -5.40
CA ASN A 60 3.77 11.10 -6.44
C ASN A 60 2.60 10.47 -7.20
N LYS A 61 1.37 10.64 -6.70
CA LYS A 61 0.18 10.12 -7.40
C LYS A 61 -0.36 11.16 -8.36
N SER A 62 -0.53 10.77 -9.62
CA SER A 62 -1.07 11.63 -10.68
C SER A 62 -2.03 10.83 -11.56
N GLY A 63 -3.25 11.34 -11.74
CA GLY A 63 -4.31 10.65 -12.51
C GLY A 63 -5.71 11.16 -12.19
N ARG A 64 -6.72 10.73 -12.96
CA ARG A 64 -8.11 11.17 -12.78
C ARG A 64 -8.68 10.64 -11.47
N GLY A 65 -9.28 11.51 -10.65
CA GLY A 65 -9.88 11.16 -9.36
C GLY A 65 -8.91 11.12 -8.18
N LEU A 66 -7.70 11.68 -8.35
CA LEU A 66 -6.64 11.75 -7.32
C LEU A 66 -6.43 13.17 -6.75
N ALA A 67 -7.28 14.13 -7.15
CA ALA A 67 -7.31 15.51 -6.65
C ALA A 67 -8.42 15.69 -5.62
#